data_AF-A0A7Y1YLB9-F1
#
_entry.id   AF-A0A7Y1YLB9-F1
#
_cell.length_a   1.000
_cell.length_b   1.000
_cell.length_c   1.000
_cell.angle_alpha   90.00
_cell.angle_beta   90.00
_cell.angle_gamma   90.00
#
_symmetry.space_group_name_H-M   'P 1'
#
loop_
_entity.id
_entity.type
_entity.pdbx_description
1 polymer ?
#
loop_
_entity_poly.entity_id
_entity_poly.type
_entity_poly.pdbx_seq_one_letter_code
_entity_poly.pdbx_strand_id
1 'polypeptide(L)'
;AATARFQYPLGVATSDGIIWVADTFNHRIRKIDTTSGQVTTAAGSQAGWRDGIEPLFSTPTGIDAANDIIYIADTGNHSIRRLDMATGEADTLVLRGIELLVTSTADSYDGAEITLDALEVMPGPGAITLDVAFPAGFKINPLAPSRFEWSSSAIAAIDPSANQSITGPTFPLDVTTTFIEGEGTVQADLWLVYCEADQESICLFDRTRINLPLKVTGDTTSTIAPIDYEIILPDLS
;
A
#
# COMPACT_ATOMS: atom_id res chain seq x y z
N ALA A 1 37.18 -32.78 -13.50
CA ALA A 1 36.16 -31.73 -13.59
C ALA A 1 35.90 -31.18 -12.19
N ALA A 2 35.72 -29.86 -12.03
CA ALA A 2 35.35 -29.29 -10.73
C ALA A 2 33.84 -29.49 -10.49
N THR A 3 33.45 -29.84 -9.26
CA THR A 3 32.05 -29.99 -8.87
C THR A 3 31.35 -28.63 -8.89
N ALA A 4 30.27 -28.50 -9.66
CA ALA A 4 29.46 -27.29 -9.67
C ALA A 4 28.79 -27.07 -8.30
N ARG A 5 28.68 -25.81 -7.88
CA ARG A 5 27.93 -25.40 -6.69
C ARG A 5 26.90 -24.34 -7.09
N PHE A 6 25.78 -24.37 -6.39
CA PHE A 6 24.69 -23.39 -6.44
C PHE A 6 24.47 -22.85 -5.03
N GLN A 7 23.86 -21.67 -4.92
CA GLN A 7 23.49 -21.07 -3.65
C GLN A 7 22.03 -20.62 -3.68
N TYR A 8 21.21 -21.39 -2.97
CA TYR A 8 19.77 -21.17 -2.87
C TYR A 8 19.06 -21.04 -4.23
N PRO A 9 19.21 -22.02 -5.15
CA PRO A 9 18.56 -21.93 -6.46
C PRO A 9 17.04 -22.09 -6.31
N LEU A 10 16.27 -21.06 -6.70
CA LEU A 10 14.82 -21.01 -6.49
C LEU A 10 13.98 -21.27 -7.74
N GLY A 11 14.54 -21.04 -8.93
CA GLY A 11 13.83 -21.18 -10.20
C GLY A 11 14.57 -22.08 -11.17
N VAL A 12 13.80 -22.89 -11.89
CA VAL A 12 14.29 -23.75 -12.97
C VAL A 12 13.36 -23.63 -14.18
N ALA A 13 13.93 -23.65 -15.37
CA ALA A 13 13.20 -23.73 -16.63
C ALA A 13 13.94 -24.66 -17.59
N THR A 14 13.24 -25.21 -18.58
CA THR A 14 13.85 -26.12 -19.56
C THR A 14 13.55 -25.67 -20.98
N SER A 15 14.58 -25.61 -21.82
CA SER A 15 14.45 -25.40 -23.26
C SER A 15 15.56 -26.15 -23.99
N ASP A 16 15.24 -26.82 -25.09
CA ASP A 16 16.21 -27.39 -26.04
C ASP A 16 17.31 -28.27 -25.41
N GLY A 17 16.91 -29.13 -24.46
CA GLY A 17 17.85 -30.03 -23.77
C GLY A 17 18.78 -29.32 -22.77
N ILE A 18 18.47 -28.08 -22.40
CA ILE A 18 19.17 -27.31 -21.38
C ILE A 18 18.24 -27.04 -20.19
N ILE A 19 18.72 -27.25 -18.98
CA ILE A 19 18.07 -26.75 -17.76
C ILE A 19 18.69 -25.40 -17.41
N TRP A 20 17.88 -24.36 -17.38
CA TRP A 20 18.22 -23.04 -16.89
C TRP A 20 17.92 -22.98 -15.39
N VAL A 21 18.80 -22.35 -14.63
CA VAL A 21 18.68 -22.26 -13.17
C VAL A 21 18.95 -20.83 -12.72
N ALA A 22 18.03 -20.28 -11.95
CA ALA A 22 18.25 -19.06 -11.19
C ALA A 22 19.07 -19.41 -9.94
N ASP A 23 20.37 -19.11 -9.98
CA ASP A 23 21.31 -19.34 -8.88
C ASP A 23 21.27 -18.12 -7.95
N THR A 24 20.15 -18.00 -7.22
CA THR A 24 19.61 -16.77 -6.65
C THR A 24 20.63 -15.99 -5.82
N PHE A 25 21.30 -16.62 -4.85
CA PHE A 25 22.27 -15.93 -3.98
C PHE A 25 23.66 -15.81 -4.58
N ASN A 26 23.90 -16.41 -5.75
CA ASN A 26 25.06 -16.11 -6.58
C ASN A 26 24.81 -15.01 -7.61
N HIS A 27 23.58 -14.47 -7.70
CA HIS A 27 23.22 -13.40 -8.64
C HIS A 27 23.45 -13.79 -10.12
N ARG A 28 23.19 -15.05 -10.46
CA ARG A 28 23.52 -15.64 -11.77
C ARG A 28 22.38 -16.44 -12.35
N ILE A 29 22.36 -16.50 -13.66
CA ILE A 29 21.63 -17.53 -14.41
C ILE A 29 22.63 -18.58 -14.88
N ARG A 30 22.37 -19.83 -14.54
CA ARG A 30 23.21 -20.99 -14.87
C ARG A 30 22.48 -21.83 -15.90
N LYS A 31 23.24 -22.58 -16.70
CA LYS A 31 22.70 -23.58 -17.61
C LYS A 31 23.35 -24.93 -17.40
N ILE A 32 22.56 -25.99 -17.50
CA ILE A 32 22.97 -27.38 -17.35
C ILE A 32 22.60 -28.11 -18.64
N ASP A 33 23.62 -28.63 -19.32
CA ASP A 33 23.40 -29.53 -20.45
C ASP A 33 22.83 -30.87 -19.95
N THR A 34 21.65 -31.26 -20.41
CA THR A 34 20.95 -32.44 -19.87
C THR A 34 21.58 -33.77 -20.27
N THR A 35 22.42 -33.79 -21.31
CA THR A 35 23.08 -35.01 -21.79
C THR A 35 24.37 -35.28 -21.01
N SER A 36 25.20 -34.24 -20.84
CA SER A 36 26.51 -34.32 -20.21
C SER A 36 26.50 -33.98 -18.72
N GLY A 37 25.44 -33.32 -18.23
CA GLY A 37 25.37 -32.76 -16.88
C GLY A 37 26.30 -31.56 -16.66
N GLN A 38 26.89 -31.00 -17.70
CA GLN A 38 27.83 -29.88 -17.58
C GLN A 38 27.10 -28.59 -17.19
N VAL A 39 27.55 -27.95 -16.10
CA VAL A 39 27.02 -26.67 -15.62
C VAL A 39 27.92 -25.53 -16.07
N THR A 40 27.35 -24.50 -16.71
CA THR A 40 28.04 -23.25 -17.04
C THR A 40 27.25 -22.05 -16.54
N THR A 41 27.91 -20.89 -16.39
CA THR A 41 27.20 -19.62 -16.15
C THR A 41 26.78 -19.06 -17.49
N ALA A 42 25.49 -18.80 -17.66
CA ALA A 42 24.97 -18.16 -18.86
C ALA A 42 25.08 -16.63 -18.76
N ALA A 43 24.74 -16.07 -17.60
CA ALA A 43 24.75 -14.63 -17.37
C ALA A 43 24.85 -14.29 -15.87
N GLY A 44 25.21 -13.04 -15.57
CA GLY A 44 25.39 -12.54 -14.19
C GLY A 44 26.78 -12.80 -13.63
N SER A 45 27.17 -11.99 -12.64
CA SER A 45 28.48 -12.10 -11.99
C SER A 45 28.42 -11.77 -10.50
N GLN A 46 27.94 -10.57 -10.17
CA GLN A 46 27.71 -10.05 -8.82
C GLN A 46 26.32 -9.40 -8.75
N ALA A 47 25.86 -9.11 -7.52
CA ALA A 47 24.64 -8.35 -7.31
C ALA A 47 24.71 -6.99 -8.00
N GLY A 48 23.66 -6.61 -8.71
CA GLY A 48 23.53 -5.27 -9.30
C GLY A 48 22.50 -5.23 -10.42
N TRP A 49 22.46 -4.10 -11.11
CA TRP A 49 21.58 -3.87 -12.25
C TRP A 49 22.40 -3.40 -13.44
N ARG A 50 22.28 -4.12 -14.56
CA ARG A 50 22.86 -3.77 -15.86
C ARG A 50 22.21 -4.61 -16.95
N ASP A 51 21.81 -3.97 -18.05
CA ASP A 51 21.39 -4.63 -19.30
C ASP A 51 22.59 -4.82 -20.26
N GLY A 52 22.41 -5.55 -21.36
CA GLY A 52 23.40 -5.83 -22.39
C GLY A 52 24.07 -7.19 -22.24
N ILE A 53 25.23 -7.36 -22.90
CA ILE A 53 25.96 -8.65 -23.07
C ILE A 53 26.49 -9.23 -21.74
N GLU A 54 26.74 -8.38 -20.74
CA GLU A 54 27.15 -8.81 -19.41
C GLU A 54 26.17 -8.31 -18.36
N PRO A 55 24.93 -8.83 -18.34
CA PRO A 55 23.91 -8.28 -17.48
C PRO A 55 24.21 -8.61 -16.02
N LEU A 56 23.80 -7.73 -15.12
CA LEU A 56 23.82 -7.95 -13.67
C LEU A 56 22.41 -8.19 -13.17
N PHE A 57 22.29 -9.06 -12.18
CA PHE A 57 21.03 -9.42 -11.52
C PHE A 57 21.16 -9.20 -10.01
N SER A 58 20.04 -9.11 -9.31
CA SER A 58 19.97 -9.03 -7.85
C SER A 58 18.93 -10.04 -7.36
N THR A 59 19.39 -11.17 -6.82
CA THR A 59 18.54 -12.26 -6.33
C THR A 59 17.48 -12.72 -7.36
N PRO A 60 17.88 -13.19 -8.56
CA PRO A 60 16.93 -13.73 -9.52
C PRO A 60 16.25 -14.98 -8.93
N THR A 61 14.92 -15.07 -8.95
CA THR A 61 14.16 -16.13 -8.27
C THR A 61 13.42 -17.03 -9.25
N GLY A 62 12.34 -16.53 -9.85
CA GLY A 62 11.55 -17.25 -10.86
C GLY A 62 12.17 -17.11 -12.25
N ILE A 63 12.13 -18.19 -13.03
CA ILE A 63 12.49 -18.18 -14.45
C ILE A 63 11.50 -19.00 -15.27
N ASP A 64 11.27 -18.58 -16.51
CA ASP A 64 10.48 -19.31 -17.50
C ASP A 64 11.09 -19.14 -18.91
N ALA A 65 10.82 -20.08 -19.80
CA ALA A 65 11.41 -20.13 -21.14
C ALA A 65 10.33 -20.01 -22.22
N ALA A 66 10.46 -19.04 -23.13
CA ALA A 66 9.58 -18.91 -24.28
C ALA A 66 10.28 -18.19 -25.45
N ASN A 67 10.11 -18.70 -26.67
CA ASN A 67 10.58 -18.07 -27.92
C ASN A 67 12.07 -17.66 -27.86
N ASP A 68 12.96 -18.59 -27.51
CA ASP A 68 14.41 -18.37 -27.39
C ASP A 68 14.84 -17.32 -26.34
N ILE A 69 13.91 -16.92 -25.46
CA ILE A 69 14.14 -16.01 -24.33
C ILE A 69 13.89 -16.73 -23.00
N ILE A 70 14.77 -16.49 -22.02
CA ILE A 70 14.50 -16.75 -20.61
C ILE A 70 13.97 -15.48 -19.97
N TYR A 71 12.76 -15.55 -19.46
CA TYR A 71 12.17 -14.51 -18.62
C TYR A 71 12.57 -14.75 -17.17
N ILE A 72 13.04 -13.70 -16.51
CA ILE A 72 13.63 -13.80 -15.17
C ILE A 72 12.93 -12.80 -14.25
N ALA A 73 12.38 -13.27 -13.14
CA ALA A 73 11.97 -12.43 -12.02
C ALA A 73 13.23 -12.03 -11.23
N ASP A 74 13.78 -10.87 -11.54
CA ASP A 74 14.97 -10.31 -10.90
C ASP A 74 14.56 -9.56 -9.62
N THR A 75 14.15 -10.35 -8.62
CA THR A 75 13.37 -9.89 -7.46
C THR A 75 14.01 -8.73 -6.70
N GLY A 76 15.33 -8.76 -6.51
CA GLY A 76 16.06 -7.71 -5.80
C GLY A 76 16.22 -6.43 -6.61
N ASN A 77 15.99 -6.49 -7.93
CA ASN A 77 15.92 -5.32 -8.81
C ASN A 77 14.46 -4.93 -9.15
N HIS A 78 13.46 -5.60 -8.56
CA HIS A 78 12.04 -5.34 -8.79
C HIS A 78 11.65 -5.31 -10.28
N SER A 79 12.25 -6.18 -11.09
CA SER A 79 12.07 -6.15 -12.54
C SER A 79 11.91 -7.54 -13.14
N ILE A 80 11.30 -7.58 -14.33
CA ILE A 80 11.32 -8.75 -15.21
C ILE A 80 12.39 -8.53 -16.27
N ARG A 81 13.31 -9.48 -16.40
CA ARG A 81 14.40 -9.43 -17.37
C ARG A 81 14.15 -10.44 -18.47
N ARG A 82 14.56 -10.12 -19.70
CA ARG A 82 14.61 -11.03 -20.83
C ARG A 82 16.05 -11.34 -21.12
N LEU A 83 16.43 -12.61 -21.13
CA LEU A 83 17.76 -13.09 -21.48
C LEU A 83 17.67 -13.88 -22.78
N ASP A 84 18.37 -13.46 -23.81
CA ASP A 84 18.50 -14.21 -25.06
C ASP A 84 19.34 -15.47 -24.83
N MET A 85 18.78 -16.63 -25.16
CA MET A 85 19.42 -17.92 -24.89
C MET A 85 20.70 -18.15 -25.69
N ALA A 86 20.82 -17.55 -26.88
CA ALA A 86 21.93 -17.74 -27.79
C ALA A 86 23.10 -16.79 -27.44
N THR A 87 22.81 -15.53 -27.17
CA THR A 87 23.83 -14.50 -26.95
C THR A 87 24.19 -14.31 -25.48
N GLY A 88 23.28 -14.62 -24.55
CA GLY A 88 23.44 -14.31 -23.13
C GLY A 88 23.25 -12.82 -22.81
N GLU A 89 22.83 -12.01 -23.78
CA GLU A 89 22.45 -10.61 -23.58
C GLU A 89 21.09 -10.53 -22.87
N ALA A 90 20.96 -9.61 -21.91
CA ALA A 90 19.68 -9.36 -21.27
C ALA A 90 19.24 -7.91 -21.33
N ASP A 91 17.93 -7.71 -21.43
CA ASP A 91 17.29 -6.41 -21.29
C ASP A 91 16.18 -6.45 -20.23
N THR A 92 15.77 -5.28 -19.76
CA THR A 92 14.61 -5.15 -18.88
C THR A 92 13.32 -5.11 -19.70
N LEU A 93 12.39 -6.02 -19.41
CA LEU A 93 11.09 -6.06 -20.06
C LEU A 93 10.26 -4.83 -19.68
N VAL A 94 9.90 -4.02 -20.68
CA VAL A 94 8.95 -2.93 -20.50
C VAL A 94 7.54 -3.50 -20.50
N LEU A 95 6.91 -3.53 -19.33
CA LEU A 95 5.50 -3.87 -19.18
C LEU A 95 4.66 -2.69 -19.71
N ARG A 96 3.71 -2.97 -20.60
CA ARG A 96 2.79 -1.99 -21.19
C ARG A 96 1.37 -2.32 -20.80
N GLY A 97 0.50 -1.30 -20.74
CA GLY A 97 -0.90 -1.48 -20.34
C GLY A 97 -1.07 -1.59 -18.82
N ILE A 98 0.01 -1.35 -18.05
CA ILE A 98 -0.07 -1.21 -16.59
C ILE A 98 -0.77 0.07 -16.18
N GLU A 99 -0.94 1.02 -17.10
CA GLU A 99 -1.77 2.22 -16.93
C GLU A 99 -3.25 1.85 -16.71
N LEU A 100 -3.68 0.68 -17.20
CA LEU A 100 -5.03 0.14 -16.93
C LEU A 100 -5.13 -0.52 -15.54
N LEU A 101 -3.98 -0.80 -14.90
CA LEU A 101 -3.87 -1.34 -13.54
C LEU A 101 -3.64 -0.24 -12.50
N VAL A 102 -3.39 0.99 -12.93
CA VAL A 102 -3.71 2.15 -12.11
C VAL A 102 -5.23 2.09 -12.02
N THR A 103 -5.74 1.48 -10.95
CA THR A 103 -7.11 1.72 -10.51
C THR A 103 -7.26 3.22 -10.61
N SER A 104 -8.13 3.68 -11.51
CA SER A 104 -8.75 4.98 -11.33
C SER A 104 -9.04 5.05 -9.84
N THR A 105 -8.53 6.06 -9.17
CA THR A 105 -9.06 6.49 -7.88
C THR A 105 -10.56 6.55 -8.10
N ALA A 106 -11.27 5.48 -7.76
CA ALA A 106 -12.69 5.46 -7.92
C ALA A 106 -13.14 6.51 -6.91
N ASP A 107 -13.68 7.60 -7.43
CA ASP A 107 -14.36 8.62 -6.61
C ASP A 107 -15.51 8.01 -5.80
N SER A 108 -15.85 6.72 -6.02
CA SER A 108 -16.65 5.94 -5.08
C SER A 108 -15.80 5.54 -3.88
N TYR A 109 -15.97 6.28 -2.80
CA TYR A 109 -15.66 5.81 -1.47
C TYR A 109 -16.35 4.47 -1.22
N ASP A 110 -15.58 3.42 -0.93
CA ASP A 110 -16.05 2.05 -0.71
C ASP A 110 -16.07 1.74 0.79
N GLY A 111 -16.88 2.51 1.53
CA GLY A 111 -17.09 2.40 2.97
C GLY A 111 -18.44 3.00 3.37
N ALA A 112 -18.75 3.02 4.66
CA ALA A 112 -19.98 3.64 5.14
C ALA A 112 -19.89 5.17 5.00
N GLU A 113 -20.96 5.80 4.53
CA GLU A 113 -21.02 7.27 4.44
C GLU A 113 -22.15 7.76 5.32
N ILE A 114 -21.82 8.65 6.25
CA ILE A 114 -22.77 9.29 7.16
C ILE A 114 -22.71 10.80 6.98
N THR A 115 -23.87 11.44 7.10
CA THR A 115 -24.00 12.90 7.07
C THR A 115 -24.61 13.34 8.38
N LEU A 116 -23.89 14.18 9.12
CA LEU A 116 -24.34 14.76 10.38
C LEU A 116 -25.30 15.93 10.12
N ASP A 117 -25.99 16.34 11.18
CA ASP A 117 -26.79 17.56 11.15
C ASP A 117 -25.91 18.79 10.90
N ALA A 118 -26.46 19.76 10.17
CA ALA A 118 -25.75 21.00 9.88
C ALA A 118 -25.48 21.80 11.16
N LEU A 119 -24.25 22.30 11.29
CA LEU A 119 -23.81 23.08 12.45
C LEU A 119 -23.42 24.50 12.06
N GLU A 120 -23.76 25.47 12.91
CA GLU A 120 -23.28 26.84 12.79
C GLU A 120 -22.01 27.06 13.64
N VAL A 121 -20.97 27.60 13.01
CA VAL A 121 -19.71 28.00 13.69
C VAL A 121 -19.31 29.42 13.33
N MET A 122 -18.56 30.07 14.21
CA MET A 122 -18.09 31.44 14.03
C MET A 122 -16.85 31.46 13.11
N PRO A 123 -16.72 32.45 12.20
CA PRO A 123 -15.49 32.65 11.44
C PRO A 123 -14.26 32.87 12.34
N GLY A 124 -13.10 32.37 11.90
CA GLY A 124 -11.83 32.54 12.60
C GLY A 124 -11.23 31.25 13.17
N PRO A 125 -10.21 31.35 14.04
CA PRO A 125 -9.56 30.20 14.64
C PRO A 125 -10.53 29.36 15.48
N GLY A 126 -10.46 28.05 15.32
CA GLY A 126 -11.31 27.09 16.01
C GLY A 126 -10.76 25.66 15.92
N ALA A 127 -11.61 24.69 16.23
CA ALA A 127 -11.27 23.29 16.17
C ALA A 127 -12.43 22.45 15.65
N ILE A 128 -12.10 21.38 14.93
CA ILE A 128 -13.00 20.25 14.73
C ILE A 128 -12.59 19.19 15.75
N THR A 129 -13.54 18.71 16.55
CA THR A 129 -13.26 17.75 17.63
C THR A 129 -13.97 16.44 17.32
N LEU A 130 -13.20 15.40 17.01
CA LEU A 130 -13.72 14.07 16.72
C LEU A 130 -13.68 13.20 17.97
N ASP A 131 -14.85 12.76 18.44
CA ASP A 131 -14.98 11.76 19.49
C ASP A 131 -15.53 10.46 18.90
N VAL A 132 -14.89 9.34 19.22
CA VAL A 132 -15.24 8.02 18.65
C VAL A 132 -15.58 7.07 19.79
N ALA A 133 -16.85 6.65 19.83
CA ALA A 133 -17.35 5.64 20.74
C ALA A 133 -17.19 4.24 20.12
N PHE A 134 -16.45 3.37 20.81
CA PHE A 134 -16.31 1.96 20.44
C PHE A 134 -17.44 1.13 21.05
N PRO A 135 -17.82 0.00 20.41
CA PRO A 135 -18.78 -0.93 20.98
C PRO A 135 -18.32 -1.41 22.35
N ALA A 136 -19.27 -1.76 23.22
CA ALA A 136 -18.95 -2.30 24.54
C ALA A 136 -18.00 -3.50 24.44
N GLY A 137 -16.89 -3.44 25.17
CA GLY A 137 -15.86 -4.48 25.14
C GLY A 137 -14.88 -4.38 23.98
N PHE A 138 -14.85 -3.28 23.22
CA PHE A 138 -13.86 -3.02 22.17
C PHE A 138 -13.01 -1.78 22.46
N LYS A 139 -11.79 -1.76 21.91
CA LYS A 139 -10.84 -0.64 21.99
C LYS A 139 -10.04 -0.53 20.70
N ILE A 140 -9.44 0.63 20.46
CA ILE A 140 -8.48 0.81 19.35
C ILE A 140 -7.33 -0.19 19.44
N ASN A 141 -6.89 -0.73 18.30
CA ASN A 141 -5.76 -1.66 18.22
C ASN A 141 -4.43 -0.89 18.28
N PRO A 142 -3.60 -1.04 19.34
CA PRO A 142 -2.34 -0.31 19.42
C PRO A 142 -1.25 -0.87 18.49
N LEU A 143 -1.45 -2.06 17.93
CA LEU A 143 -0.51 -2.71 17.02
C LEU A 143 -0.84 -2.46 15.54
N ALA A 144 -1.99 -1.86 15.24
CA ALA A 144 -2.42 -1.53 13.89
C ALA A 144 -2.87 -0.07 13.82
N PRO A 145 -2.19 0.79 13.03
CA PRO A 145 -2.52 2.20 12.97
C PRO A 145 -3.90 2.45 12.39
N SER A 146 -4.70 3.27 13.08
CA SER A 146 -5.90 3.88 12.52
C SER A 146 -5.54 5.18 11.81
N ARG A 147 -6.21 5.50 10.70
CA ARG A 147 -5.89 6.66 9.85
C ARG A 147 -7.08 7.62 9.75
N PHE A 148 -6.76 8.91 9.69
CA PHE A 148 -7.71 10.01 9.56
C PHE A 148 -7.27 10.89 8.40
N GLU A 149 -8.19 11.20 7.50
CA GLU A 149 -7.98 12.19 6.45
C GLU A 149 -9.10 13.23 6.47
N TRP A 150 -8.73 14.48 6.30
CA TRP A 150 -9.63 15.62 6.40
C TRP A 150 -9.66 16.39 5.10
N SER A 151 -10.85 16.85 4.70
CA SER A 151 -11.01 17.80 3.61
C SER A 151 -12.18 18.75 3.87
N SER A 152 -12.24 19.85 3.14
CA SER A 152 -13.31 20.84 3.27
C SER A 152 -13.63 21.50 1.93
N SER A 153 -14.90 21.90 1.74
CA SER A 153 -15.38 22.72 0.62
C SER A 153 -14.93 24.20 0.69
N ALA A 154 -13.70 24.46 1.14
CA ALA A 154 -13.12 25.79 1.37
C ALA A 154 -13.77 26.63 2.50
N ILE A 155 -14.52 26.01 3.41
CA ILE A 155 -15.09 26.67 4.60
C ILE A 155 -14.26 26.42 5.87
N ALA A 156 -13.27 25.53 5.80
CA ALA A 156 -12.34 25.22 6.87
C ALA A 156 -10.92 25.04 6.31
N ALA A 157 -9.98 25.86 6.76
CA ALA A 157 -8.56 25.65 6.52
C ALA A 157 -8.00 24.72 7.61
N ILE A 158 -7.76 23.47 7.23
CA ILE A 158 -7.28 22.40 8.10
C ILE A 158 -5.77 22.21 7.88
N ASP A 159 -5.00 22.11 8.96
CA ASP A 159 -3.56 21.85 8.88
C ASP A 159 -3.30 20.48 8.22
N PRO A 160 -2.44 20.38 7.19
CA PRO A 160 -2.12 19.10 6.56
C PRO A 160 -1.61 18.02 7.51
N SER A 161 -1.01 18.41 8.65
CA SER A 161 -0.58 17.48 9.71
C SER A 161 -1.73 16.84 10.47
N ALA A 162 -2.96 17.34 10.33
CA ALA A 162 -4.16 16.69 10.86
C ALA A 162 -4.46 15.36 10.16
N ASN A 163 -3.96 15.16 8.93
CA ASN A 163 -3.96 13.86 8.27
C ASN A 163 -2.90 12.99 8.95
N GLN A 164 -3.36 12.09 9.82
CA GLN A 164 -2.47 11.37 10.72
C GLN A 164 -2.84 9.90 10.86
N SER A 165 -1.90 9.12 11.40
CA SER A 165 -2.10 7.73 11.80
C SER A 165 -1.78 7.59 13.29
N ILE A 166 -2.68 6.97 14.05
CA ILE A 166 -2.57 6.82 15.52
C ILE A 166 -2.59 5.34 15.90
N THR A 167 -1.91 4.99 17.00
CA THR A 167 -1.75 3.62 17.51
C THR A 167 -2.12 3.50 18.99
N GLY A 168 -3.08 4.30 19.49
CA GLY A 168 -3.47 4.27 20.91
C GLY A 168 -4.65 5.21 21.21
N PRO A 169 -5.15 5.23 22.46
CA PRO A 169 -6.32 6.05 22.79
C PRO A 169 -5.96 7.53 22.75
N THR A 170 -6.51 8.23 21.77
CA THR A 170 -6.48 9.70 21.67
C THR A 170 -7.81 10.17 21.08
N PHE A 171 -8.89 9.92 21.82
CA PHE A 171 -10.16 10.60 21.59
C PHE A 171 -10.55 11.37 22.87
N PRO A 172 -11.07 12.61 22.74
CA PRO A 172 -11.33 13.29 21.48
C PRO A 172 -10.04 13.71 20.74
N LEU A 173 -10.13 13.76 19.41
CA LEU A 173 -9.07 14.21 18.52
C LEU A 173 -9.38 15.64 18.06
N ASP A 174 -8.52 16.58 18.47
CA ASP A 174 -8.68 17.98 18.11
C ASP A 174 -7.89 18.34 16.84
N VAL A 175 -8.61 18.85 15.85
CA VAL A 175 -8.08 19.31 14.57
C VAL A 175 -8.14 20.84 14.53
N THR A 176 -6.98 21.46 14.74
CA THR A 176 -6.84 22.91 14.65
C THR A 176 -7.25 23.39 13.27
N THR A 177 -8.18 24.35 13.23
CA THR A 177 -8.83 24.79 11.99
C THR A 177 -9.02 26.30 12.00
N THR A 178 -9.00 26.93 10.84
CA THR A 178 -9.53 28.31 10.68
C THR A 178 -10.79 28.25 9.83
N PHE A 179 -11.93 28.63 10.41
CA PHE A 179 -13.22 28.67 9.71
C PHE A 179 -13.33 29.93 8.86
N ILE A 180 -13.80 29.75 7.63
CA ILE A 180 -13.96 30.80 6.62
C ILE A 180 -15.45 30.96 6.36
N GLU A 181 -15.94 32.19 6.41
CA GLU A 181 -17.36 32.53 6.24
C GLU A 181 -17.94 31.92 4.95
N GLY A 182 -19.10 31.27 5.07
CA GLY A 182 -19.75 30.55 3.98
C GLY A 182 -20.48 29.29 4.42
N GLU A 183 -21.04 28.57 3.45
CA GLU A 183 -21.70 27.27 3.66
C GLU A 183 -20.95 26.20 2.87
N GLY A 184 -20.71 25.06 3.50
CA GLY A 184 -19.98 23.96 2.87
C GLY A 184 -19.93 22.73 3.76
N THR A 185 -19.12 21.75 3.39
CA THR A 185 -18.97 20.51 4.15
C THR A 185 -17.52 20.33 4.58
N VAL A 186 -17.31 19.90 5.82
CA VAL A 186 -16.08 19.25 6.26
C VAL A 186 -16.29 17.76 6.13
N GLN A 187 -15.34 17.08 5.49
CA GLN A 187 -15.36 15.63 5.35
C GLN A 187 -14.21 15.01 6.15
N ALA A 188 -14.52 14.01 6.95
CA ALA A 188 -13.56 13.20 7.69
C ALA A 188 -13.64 11.75 7.18
N ASP A 189 -12.57 11.25 6.56
CA ASP A 189 -12.44 9.85 6.17
C ASP A 189 -11.67 9.10 7.27
N LEU A 190 -12.34 8.11 7.88
CA LEU A 190 -11.84 7.33 9.01
C LEU A 190 -11.52 5.91 8.54
N TRP A 191 -10.33 5.41 8.90
CA TRP A 191 -9.93 4.00 8.78
C TRP A 191 -9.54 3.52 10.18
N LEU A 192 -10.50 2.96 10.91
CA LEU A 192 -10.33 2.56 12.30
C LEU A 192 -10.07 1.07 12.39
N VAL A 193 -9.03 0.69 13.13
CA VAL A 193 -8.75 -0.69 13.50
C VAL A 193 -8.95 -0.85 15.00
N TYR A 194 -9.86 -1.74 15.39
CA TYR A 194 -10.26 -1.94 16.78
C TYR A 194 -10.40 -3.41 17.11
N CYS A 195 -10.15 -3.79 18.35
CA CYS A 195 -10.18 -5.19 18.80
C CYS A 195 -10.97 -5.34 20.09
N GLU A 196 -11.40 -6.56 20.37
CA GLU A 196 -11.92 -6.95 21.66
C GLU A 196 -10.94 -6.55 22.78
N ALA A 197 -11.43 -5.88 23.80
CA ALA A 197 -10.59 -5.25 24.82
C ALA A 197 -9.89 -6.26 25.73
N ASP A 198 -10.53 -7.40 25.99
CA ASP A 198 -10.10 -8.40 26.97
C ASP A 198 -9.14 -9.44 26.37
N GLN A 199 -9.58 -10.14 25.32
CA GLN A 199 -8.79 -11.22 24.70
C GLN A 199 -8.03 -10.78 23.45
N GLU A 200 -8.38 -9.62 22.87
CA GLU A 200 -7.83 -9.12 21.58
C GLU A 200 -7.87 -10.17 20.45
N SER A 201 -8.80 -11.13 20.55
CA SER A 201 -8.87 -12.30 19.67
C SER A 201 -9.55 -11.98 18.34
N ILE A 202 -10.41 -10.96 18.36
CA ILE A 202 -11.14 -10.45 17.21
C ILE A 202 -10.77 -8.99 17.04
N CYS A 203 -10.24 -8.67 15.86
CA CYS A 203 -10.01 -7.30 15.41
C CYS A 203 -10.87 -7.04 14.18
N LEU A 204 -11.51 -5.88 14.17
CA LEU A 204 -12.41 -5.41 13.14
C LEU A 204 -11.86 -4.12 12.54
N PHE A 205 -12.40 -3.80 11.37
CA PHE A 205 -12.03 -2.64 10.60
C PHE A 205 -13.29 -1.85 10.27
N ASP A 206 -13.30 -0.56 10.59
CA ASP A 206 -14.37 0.38 10.24
C ASP A 206 -13.82 1.41 9.27
N ARG A 207 -14.49 1.56 8.12
CA ARG A 207 -14.18 2.57 7.11
C ARG A 207 -15.40 3.45 6.91
N THR A 208 -15.33 4.64 7.50
CA THR A 208 -16.47 5.57 7.51
C THR A 208 -16.07 6.96 7.06
N ARG A 209 -16.86 7.52 6.14
CA ARG A 209 -16.81 8.91 5.71
C ARG A 209 -17.87 9.68 6.46
N ILE A 210 -17.45 10.71 7.18
CA ILE A 210 -18.35 11.60 7.90
C ILE A 210 -18.39 12.93 7.17
N ASN A 211 -19.57 13.30 6.68
CA ASN A 211 -19.87 14.60 6.14
C ASN A 211 -20.50 15.47 7.23
N LEU A 212 -19.82 16.55 7.62
CA LEU A 212 -20.32 17.56 8.54
C LEU A 212 -20.63 18.85 7.76
N PRO A 213 -21.91 19.12 7.45
CA PRO A 213 -22.29 20.39 6.86
C PRO A 213 -22.09 21.52 7.87
N LEU A 214 -21.38 22.57 7.46
CA LEU A 214 -21.13 23.75 8.28
C LEU A 214 -21.68 25.00 7.60
N LYS A 215 -22.30 25.85 8.42
CA LYS A 215 -22.58 27.24 8.10
C LYS A 215 -21.72 28.13 8.98
N VAL A 216 -20.71 28.74 8.37
CA VAL A 216 -19.77 29.62 9.05
C VAL A 216 -20.33 31.05 9.02
N THR A 217 -20.84 31.54 10.17
CA THR A 217 -21.53 32.83 10.30
C THR A 217 -21.19 33.54 11.62
N GLY A 218 -21.23 34.87 11.63
CA GLY A 218 -21.07 35.68 12.85
C GLY A 218 -22.27 35.65 13.81
N ASP A 219 -23.34 34.93 13.47
CA ASP A 219 -24.57 34.83 14.28
C ASP A 219 -24.44 33.87 15.48
N THR A 220 -23.36 33.09 15.53
CA THR A 220 -23.02 32.15 16.60
C THR A 220 -21.69 32.52 17.25
N THR A 221 -21.48 32.05 18.48
CA THR A 221 -20.21 32.17 19.20
C THR A 221 -19.42 30.85 19.24
N SER A 222 -19.94 29.78 18.62
CA SER A 222 -19.26 28.48 18.65
C SER A 222 -18.00 28.52 17.80
N THR A 223 -16.85 28.15 18.39
CA THR A 223 -15.57 27.98 17.67
C THR A 223 -15.18 26.52 17.53
N ILE A 224 -16.09 25.61 17.92
CA ILE A 224 -15.86 24.16 17.91
C ILE A 224 -16.92 23.49 17.06
N ALA A 225 -16.47 22.61 16.18
CA ALA A 225 -17.30 21.73 15.37
C ALA A 225 -17.15 20.28 15.88
N PRO A 226 -18.00 19.80 16.79
CA PRO A 226 -17.93 18.43 17.28
C PRO A 226 -18.40 17.42 16.23
N ILE A 227 -17.75 16.26 16.20
CA ILE A 227 -18.13 15.07 15.45
C ILE A 227 -18.16 13.92 16.46
N ASP A 228 -19.37 13.51 16.85
CA ASP A 228 -19.57 12.34 17.70
C ASP A 228 -19.90 11.14 16.81
N TYR A 229 -19.03 10.13 16.78
CA TYR A 229 -19.20 8.94 15.95
C TYR A 229 -19.22 7.66 16.79
N GLU A 230 -20.32 6.91 16.69
CA GLU A 230 -20.45 5.59 17.32
C GLU A 230 -20.24 4.50 16.29
N ILE A 231 -19.24 3.64 16.51
CA ILE A 231 -19.01 2.48 15.65
C ILE A 231 -20.07 1.43 15.96
N ILE A 232 -20.76 0.97 14.93
CA ILE A 232 -21.76 -0.11 15.04
C ILE A 232 -21.08 -1.42 14.63
N LEU A 233 -21.22 -2.47 15.45
CA LEU A 233 -20.71 -3.78 15.08
C LEU A 233 -21.40 -4.29 13.80
N PRO A 234 -20.64 -4.84 12.84
CA PRO A 234 -21.24 -5.47 11.67
C PRO A 234 -22.12 -6.64 12.11
N ASP A 235 -23.22 -6.87 11.40
CA ASP A 235 -24.03 -8.07 11.59
C ASP A 235 -23.20 -9.28 11.15
N LEU A 236 -22.86 -10.16 12.10
CA LEU A 236 -22.06 -11.36 11.88
C LEU A 236 -22.93 -12.63 11.74
N SER A 237 -24.25 -12.48 11.57
CA SER A 237 -25.19 -13.60 11.46
C SER A 237 -25.24 -14.27 10.09
#